data_AF-A0A920GDS4-F1
#
_entry.id   AF-A0A920GDS4-F1
#
_cell.length_a   1.000
_cell.length_b   1.000
_cell.length_c   1.000
_cell.angle_alpha   90.00
_cell.angle_beta   90.00
_cell.angle_gamma   90.00
#
_symmetry.space_group_name_H-M   'P 1'
#
loop_
_entity.id
_entity.type
_entity.pdbx_description
1 polymer ?
#
loop_
_entity_poly.entity_id
_entity_poly.type
_entity_poly.pdbx_seq_one_letter_code
_entity_poly.pdbx_strand_id
1 'polypeptide(L)'
;MVKIHGFFAQPENLTAMNNVLGQLSPHSGSAAPSDRFQKAGSEMLSKSKTAQFFDRDTTPEMAKAAMQLMVDFMLEPENMMEILEEIEEERSRIFGG
;
A
#
# COMPACT_ATOMS: atom_id res chain seq x y z
N MET A 1 -19.72 6.33 17.49
CA MET A 1 -18.48 6.21 16.72
C MET A 1 -17.31 7.03 17.27
N VAL A 2 -17.47 8.33 17.57
CA VAL A 2 -16.34 9.22 17.98
C VAL A 2 -15.61 8.76 19.26
N LYS A 3 -16.32 8.27 20.28
CA LYS A 3 -15.70 7.82 21.55
C LYS A 3 -14.77 6.60 21.38
N ILE A 4 -15.16 5.64 20.56
CA ILE A 4 -14.35 4.44 20.28
C ILE A 4 -13.12 4.82 19.45
N HIS A 5 -13.30 5.64 18.42
CA HIS A 5 -12.18 6.16 17.63
C HIS A 5 -11.17 6.93 18.50
N GLY A 6 -11.66 7.82 19.37
CA GLY A 6 -10.81 8.59 20.28
C GLY A 6 -10.05 7.72 21.29
N PHE A 7 -10.64 6.62 21.76
CA PHE A 7 -9.93 5.65 22.59
C PHE A 7 -8.79 4.98 21.80
N PHE A 8 -9.06 4.45 20.61
CA PHE A 8 -8.03 3.79 19.80
C PHE A 8 -6.92 4.74 19.38
N ALA A 9 -7.21 6.02 19.12
CA ALA A 9 -6.23 6.99 18.65
C ALA A 9 -5.22 7.45 19.72
N GLN A 10 -5.41 7.07 21.00
CA GLN A 10 -4.46 7.45 22.06
C GLN A 10 -3.08 6.82 21.81
N PRO A 11 -1.97 7.55 22.07
CA PRO A 11 -0.61 7.07 21.83
C PRO A 11 -0.30 5.73 22.50
N GLU A 12 -0.74 5.56 23.75
CA GLU A 12 -0.49 4.36 24.56
C GLU A 12 -1.22 3.15 23.98
N ASN A 13 -2.46 3.34 23.53
CA ASN A 13 -3.28 2.29 22.95
C ASN A 13 -2.75 1.86 21.57
N LEU A 14 -2.35 2.82 20.74
CA LEU A 14 -1.70 2.49 19.46
C LEU A 14 -0.32 1.86 19.66
N THR A 15 0.46 2.31 20.65
CA THR A 15 1.76 1.69 20.97
C THR A 15 1.56 0.24 21.38
N ALA A 16 0.65 -0.03 22.32
CA ALA A 16 0.35 -1.39 22.76
C ALA A 16 -0.11 -2.29 21.60
N MET A 17 -1.02 -1.80 20.77
CA MET A 17 -1.55 -2.55 19.63
C MET A 17 -0.47 -2.84 18.57
N ASN A 18 0.30 -1.82 18.16
CA ASN A 18 1.32 -1.96 17.12
C ASN A 18 2.49 -2.86 17.56
N ASN A 19 2.82 -2.88 18.86
CA ASN A 19 3.80 -3.81 19.41
C ASN A 19 3.36 -5.27 19.27
N VAL A 20 2.07 -5.55 19.44
CA VAL A 20 1.51 -6.90 19.25
C VAL A 20 1.41 -7.26 17.77
N LEU A 21 0.97 -6.31 16.93
CA LEU A 21 0.76 -6.52 15.50
C LEU A 21 2.06 -6.51 14.68
N GLY A 22 3.17 -6.04 15.25
CA GLY A 22 4.42 -5.86 14.53
C GLY A 22 4.34 -4.74 13.48
N GLN A 23 3.49 -3.73 13.70
CA GLN A 23 3.25 -2.62 12.78
C GLN A 23 3.93 -1.31 13.23
N LEU A 24 4.04 -0.35 12.32
CA LEU A 24 4.44 1.02 12.66
C LEU A 24 3.20 1.82 13.10
N SER A 25 3.32 2.54 14.21
CA SER A 25 2.23 3.38 14.67
C SER A 25 2.05 4.62 13.78
N PRO A 26 0.81 4.97 13.37
CA PRO A 26 0.54 6.18 12.62
C PRO A 26 0.49 7.45 13.50
N HIS A 27 0.52 7.30 14.83
CA HIS A 27 0.45 8.42 15.77
C HIS A 27 1.85 8.88 16.18
N SER A 28 2.16 10.17 16.00
CA SER A 28 3.50 10.74 16.22
C SER A 28 3.96 10.70 17.67
N GLY A 29 3.04 10.68 18.63
CA GLY A 29 3.32 10.53 20.06
C GLY A 29 3.54 9.08 20.53
N SER A 30 3.41 8.09 19.65
CA SER A 30 3.66 6.68 20.02
C SER A 30 5.14 6.43 20.30
N ALA A 31 5.43 5.41 21.11
CA ALA A 31 6.81 5.03 21.36
C ALA A 31 7.51 4.64 20.05
N ALA A 32 8.80 4.98 19.94
CA ALA A 32 9.62 4.58 18.81
C ALA A 32 9.73 3.05 18.72
N PRO A 33 9.76 2.46 17.50
CA PRO A 33 9.88 1.01 17.34
C PRO A 33 11.20 0.50 17.93
N SER A 34 11.18 -0.69 18.54
CA SER A 34 12.37 -1.35 19.08
C SER A 34 13.01 -2.33 18.10
N ASP A 35 12.20 -2.97 17.25
CA ASP A 35 12.64 -3.93 16.23
C ASP A 35 13.48 -3.25 15.13
N ARG A 36 14.52 -3.96 14.67
CA ARG A 36 15.47 -3.42 13.70
C ARG A 36 14.84 -3.14 12.32
N PHE A 37 13.89 -3.96 11.87
CA PHE A 37 13.24 -3.77 10.57
C PHE A 37 12.25 -2.61 10.64
N GLN A 38 11.51 -2.50 11.74
CA GLN A 38 10.62 -1.37 11.97
C GLN A 38 11.38 -0.04 12.07
N LYS A 39 12.53 -0.01 12.74
CA LYS A 39 13.40 1.18 12.77
C LYS A 39 13.85 1.59 11.37
N ALA A 40 14.42 0.65 10.61
CA ALA A 40 14.88 0.91 9.25
C ALA A 40 13.73 1.36 8.33
N GLY A 41 12.56 0.71 8.43
CA GLY A 41 11.36 1.08 7.68
C GLY A 41 10.84 2.46 8.04
N SER A 42 10.77 2.81 9.33
CA SER A 42 10.36 4.13 9.80
C SER A 42 11.28 5.24 9.29
N GLU A 43 12.60 5.03 9.36
CA GLU A 43 13.58 5.97 8.83
C GLU A 43 13.45 6.17 7.31
N MET A 44 13.27 5.08 6.56
CA MET A 44 13.04 5.13 5.11
C MET A 44 11.75 5.91 4.78
N LEU A 45 10.65 5.59 5.46
CA LEU A 45 9.34 6.21 5.25
C LEU A 45 9.34 7.70 5.60
N SER A 46 10.07 8.11 6.65
CA SER A 46 10.18 9.52 7.06
C SER A 46 10.80 10.43 5.99
N LYS A 47 11.50 9.84 5.01
CA LYS A 47 12.21 10.56 3.94
C LYS A 47 11.57 10.35 2.56
N SER A 48 10.45 9.61 2.47
CA SER A 48 9.83 9.23 1.21
C SER A 48 8.45 9.88 1.02
N LYS A 49 7.92 9.76 -0.19
CA LYS A 49 6.49 9.90 -0.46
C LYS A 49 5.88 8.51 -0.56
N THR A 50 4.67 8.33 -0.04
CA THR A 50 4.00 7.04 0.02
C THR A 50 2.85 6.96 -0.98
N ALA A 51 2.81 5.91 -1.80
CA ALA A 51 1.60 5.49 -2.51
C ALA A 51 0.73 4.58 -1.61
N GLN A 52 -0.54 4.38 -1.95
CA GLN A 52 -1.44 3.49 -1.17
C GLN A 52 -1.45 2.04 -1.65
N PHE A 53 -0.59 1.70 -2.62
CA PHE A 53 -0.54 0.45 -3.38
C PHE A 53 -1.54 0.45 -4.55
N PHE A 54 -1.15 -0.18 -5.67
CA PHE A 54 -1.82 -0.01 -6.97
C PHE A 54 -3.29 -0.44 -6.95
N ASP A 55 -3.62 -1.55 -6.29
CA ASP A 55 -4.99 -2.06 -6.16
C ASP A 55 -5.94 -1.14 -5.38
N ARG A 56 -5.39 -0.27 -4.52
CA ARG A 56 -6.12 0.74 -3.74
C ARG A 56 -6.20 2.09 -4.45
N ASP A 57 -5.29 2.33 -5.40
CA ASP A 57 -5.26 3.53 -6.23
C ASP A 57 -6.10 3.37 -7.52
N THR A 58 -6.78 2.24 -7.73
CA THR A 58 -7.66 1.97 -8.89
C THR A 58 -8.90 1.12 -8.52
N THR A 59 -9.71 0.69 -9.49
CA THR A 59 -10.86 -0.21 -9.26
C THR A 59 -10.40 -1.66 -9.11
N PRO A 60 -11.12 -2.51 -8.35
CA PRO A 60 -10.76 -3.93 -8.24
C PRO A 60 -10.66 -4.66 -9.58
N GLU A 61 -11.48 -4.26 -10.56
CA GLU A 61 -11.44 -4.80 -11.93
C GLU A 61 -10.13 -4.43 -12.63
N MET A 62 -9.74 -3.16 -12.61
CA MET A 62 -8.48 -2.70 -13.22
C MET A 62 -7.27 -3.29 -12.50
N ALA A 63 -7.31 -3.34 -11.17
CA ALA A 63 -6.25 -3.91 -10.35
C ALA A 63 -5.97 -5.36 -10.76
N LYS A 64 -7.03 -6.17 -10.89
CA LYS A 64 -6.90 -7.58 -11.28
C LYS A 64 -6.32 -7.74 -12.69
N ALA A 65 -6.82 -6.99 -13.67
CA ALA A 65 -6.34 -7.06 -15.05
C ALA A 65 -4.86 -6.68 -15.14
N ALA A 66 -4.49 -5.51 -14.60
CA ALA A 66 -3.11 -5.05 -14.64
C ALA A 66 -2.14 -5.90 -13.80
N MET A 67 -2.58 -6.50 -12.68
CA MET A 67 -1.72 -7.40 -11.92
C MET A 67 -1.38 -8.68 -12.69
N GLN A 68 -2.30 -9.21 -13.50
CA GLN A 68 -2.00 -10.35 -14.38
C GLN A 68 -0.97 -9.95 -15.44
N LEU A 69 -1.18 -8.81 -16.11
CA LEU A 69 -0.29 -8.29 -17.13
C LEU A 69 1.11 -7.95 -16.58
N MET A 70 1.21 -7.51 -15.32
CA MET A 70 2.50 -7.35 -14.64
C MET A 70 3.22 -8.70 -14.43
N VAL A 71 2.49 -9.78 -14.13
CA VAL A 71 3.08 -11.12 -14.02
C VAL A 71 3.57 -11.60 -15.38
N ASP A 72 2.79 -11.37 -16.44
CA ASP A 72 3.16 -11.77 -17.80
C ASP A 72 4.43 -11.04 -18.25
N PHE A 73 4.56 -9.74 -17.93
CA PHE A 73 5.80 -8.98 -18.16
C PHE A 73 7.02 -9.55 -17.40
N MET A 74 6.82 -10.07 -16.19
CA MET A 74 7.90 -10.71 -15.43
C MET A 74 8.37 -12.03 -16.06
N LEU A 75 7.50 -12.70 -16.83
CA LEU A 75 7.80 -13.96 -17.51
C LEU A 75 8.39 -13.73 -18.91
N GLU A 76 7.83 -12.76 -19.66
CA GLU A 76 8.13 -12.50 -21.07
C GLU A 76 8.35 -10.99 -21.31
N PRO A 77 9.44 -10.40 -20.82
CA PRO A 77 9.67 -8.95 -20.89
C PRO A 77 9.83 -8.41 -22.32
N GLU A 78 10.14 -9.26 -23.30
CA GLU A 78 10.17 -8.92 -24.73
C GLU A 78 8.82 -8.46 -25.28
N ASN A 79 7.71 -8.88 -24.66
CA ASN A 79 6.34 -8.54 -25.08
C ASN A 79 5.83 -7.25 -24.43
N MET A 80 6.72 -6.44 -23.84
CA MET A 80 6.36 -5.21 -23.12
C MET A 80 5.42 -4.27 -23.89
N MET A 81 5.62 -4.12 -25.21
CA MET A 81 4.78 -3.22 -26.01
C MET A 81 3.33 -3.73 -26.13
N GLU A 82 3.15 -5.03 -26.36
CA GLU A 82 1.84 -5.68 -26.42
C GLU A 82 1.15 -5.62 -25.05
N ILE A 83 1.88 -5.93 -23.97
CA ILE A 83 1.37 -5.83 -22.60
C ILE A 83 0.91 -4.41 -22.26
N LEU A 84 1.65 -3.37 -22.68
CA LEU A 84 1.25 -1.99 -22.45
C LEU A 84 0.00 -1.61 -23.25
N GLU A 85 -0.15 -2.13 -24.47
CA GLU A 85 -1.36 -1.94 -25.29
C GLU A 85 -2.57 -2.60 -24.61
N GLU A 86 -2.43 -3.84 -24.12
CA GLU A 86 -3.48 -4.55 -23.38
C GLU A 86 -3.88 -3.83 -22.07
N ILE A 87 -2.91 -3.28 -21.32
CA ILE A 87 -3.21 -2.47 -20.12
C ILE A 87 -4.06 -1.25 -20.50
N GLU A 88 -3.76 -0.60 -21.63
CA GLU A 88 -4.49 0.58 -22.09
C GLU A 88 -5.89 0.23 -22.62
N GLU A 89 -6.03 -0.90 -23.33
CA GLU A 89 -7.33 -1.42 -23.76
C GLU A 89 -8.23 -1.69 -22.54
N GLU A 90 -7.72 -2.36 -21.52
CA GLU A 90 -8.44 -2.62 -20.27
C GLU A 90 -8.78 -1.32 -19.53
N ARG A 91 -7.84 -0.37 -19.46
CA ARG A 91 -8.09 0.95 -18.87
C ARG A 91 -9.23 1.67 -19.60
N SER A 92 -9.21 1.67 -20.93
CA SER A 92 -10.25 2.29 -21.75
C SER A 92 -11.59 1.58 -21.61
N ARG A 93 -11.60 0.24 -21.53
CA ARG A 93 -12.82 -0.55 -21.32
C ARG A 93 -13.46 -0.25 -19.96
N ILE A 94 -12.65 -0.11 -18.90
CA ILE A 94 -13.12 0.08 -17.53
C ILE A 94 -13.48 1.54 -17.24
N PHE A 95 -12.74 2.50 -17.79
CA PHE A 95 -12.87 3.92 -17.46
C PHE A 95 -13.27 4.84 -18.61
N GLY A 96 -13.29 4.37 -19.86
CA GLY A 96 -13.52 5.18 -21.06
C GLY A 96 -14.99 5.48 -21.39
N GLY A 97 -15.89 5.35 -20.41
CA GLY A 97 -17.31 5.74 -20.53
C GLY A 97 -17.53 7.24 -20.44
#